data_AF-A0A2S7K2M2-F1
#
_entry.id   AF-A0A2S7K2M2-F1
#
_cell.length_a   1.000
_cell.length_b   1.000
_cell.length_c   1.000
_cell.angle_alpha   90.00
_cell.angle_beta   90.00
_cell.angle_gamma   90.00
#
_symmetry.space_group_name_H-M   'P 1'
#
loop_
_entity.id
_entity.type
_entity.pdbx_description
1 polymer ?
#
loop_
_entity_poly.entity_id
_entity_poly.type
_entity_poly.pdbx_seq_one_letter_code
_entity_poly.pdbx_strand_id
1 'polypeptide(L)'
;MSAVKLSLSLISYVFAAAGLLAAGGCANADLSRFAPPGIVKYEEIAGDKPQNPDVAARIAERRAEQGGGEFPDLSKTPGKEDRPEKPSPKTVEEQMEELTGLRERLDEEVAADRAASEAELADDLHAEGDALKERVARDSAAAAQERRDKLEPPSEAQ
;
A
#
# COMPACT_ATOMS: atom_id res chain seq x y z
N MET A 1 -26.24 -18.48 40.61
CA MET A 1 -26.76 -18.37 39.23
C MET A 1 -27.60 -17.10 39.07
N SER A 2 -26.99 -15.90 39.02
CA SER A 2 -27.76 -14.65 38.83
C SER A 2 -27.02 -13.52 38.11
N ALA A 3 -25.82 -13.76 37.56
CA ALA A 3 -25.03 -12.71 36.89
C ALA A 3 -25.19 -12.69 35.35
N VAL A 4 -25.70 -13.77 34.74
CA VAL A 4 -25.73 -13.91 33.26
C VAL A 4 -26.98 -13.29 32.63
N LYS A 5 -28.06 -13.06 33.40
CA LYS A 5 -29.33 -12.54 32.86
C LYS A 5 -29.36 -11.02 32.66
N LEU A 6 -28.44 -10.26 33.24
CA LEU A 6 -28.42 -8.79 33.11
C LEU A 6 -27.68 -8.29 31.87
N SER A 7 -26.77 -9.07 31.26
CA SER A 7 -26.01 -8.62 30.09
C SER A 7 -26.77 -8.73 28.76
N LEU A 8 -27.74 -9.65 28.64
CA LEU A 8 -28.51 -9.83 27.39
C LEU A 8 -29.56 -8.73 27.14
N SER A 9 -30.04 -8.06 28.20
CA SER A 9 -31.07 -7.03 28.08
C SER A 9 -30.52 -5.72 27.48
N LEU A 10 -29.29 -5.35 27.84
CA LEU A 10 -28.64 -4.13 27.34
C LEU A 10 -28.24 -4.23 25.87
N ILE A 11 -27.86 -5.42 25.40
CA ILE A 11 -27.45 -5.63 24.01
C ILE A 11 -28.65 -5.52 23.06
N SER A 12 -29.84 -5.96 23.49
CA SER A 12 -31.06 -5.86 22.66
C SER A 12 -31.55 -4.41 22.49
N TYR A 13 -31.29 -3.53 23.46
CA TYR A 13 -31.72 -2.13 23.37
C TYR A 13 -30.84 -1.27 22.44
N VAL A 14 -29.55 -1.59 22.33
CA VAL A 14 -28.62 -0.86 21.42
C VAL A 14 -28.91 -1.17 19.96
N PHE A 15 -29.33 -2.41 19.63
CA PHE A 15 -29.71 -2.78 18.27
C PHE A 15 -31.07 -2.22 17.83
N ALA A 16 -32.00 -1.97 18.76
CA ALA A 16 -33.30 -1.37 18.44
C ALA A 16 -33.21 0.14 18.11
N ALA A 17 -32.22 0.86 18.65
CA ALA A 17 -32.03 2.28 18.39
C ALA A 17 -31.35 2.58 17.04
N ALA A 18 -30.54 1.66 16.52
CA ALA A 18 -29.85 1.83 15.23
C ALA A 18 -30.76 1.66 14.00
N GLY A 19 -31.86 0.88 14.13
CA GLY A 19 -32.80 0.64 13.02
C GLY A 19 -33.69 1.85 12.69
N LEU A 20 -33.93 2.75 13.64
CA LEU A 20 -34.82 3.91 13.45
C LEU A 20 -34.17 5.07 12.69
N LEU A 21 -32.84 5.14 12.63
CA LEU A 21 -32.11 6.16 11.86
C LEU A 21 -31.91 5.78 10.39
N ALA A 22 -32.01 4.49 10.04
CA ALA A 22 -31.81 4.02 8.67
C ALA A 22 -33.09 4.07 7.80
N ALA A 23 -34.28 4.08 8.41
CA ALA A 23 -35.55 4.03 7.68
C ALA A 23 -36.14 5.41 7.31
N GLY A 24 -35.58 6.52 7.81
CA GLY A 24 -36.13 7.87 7.59
C GLY A 24 -35.39 8.74 6.57
N GLY A 25 -34.19 8.33 6.12
CA GLY A 25 -33.23 9.25 5.49
C GLY A 25 -33.22 9.35 3.96
N CYS A 26 -33.85 8.41 3.23
CA CYS A 26 -33.66 8.31 1.78
C CYS A 26 -34.96 8.32 0.95
N ALA A 27 -36.11 8.60 1.55
CA ALA A 27 -37.39 8.53 0.83
C ALA A 27 -37.97 9.89 0.39
N ASN A 28 -37.45 11.03 0.87
CA ASN A 28 -38.03 12.36 0.60
C ASN A 28 -37.00 13.46 0.30
N ALA A 29 -35.74 13.12 0.02
CA ALA A 29 -34.75 14.12 -0.37
C ALA A 29 -34.86 14.40 -1.88
N ASP A 30 -35.71 15.35 -2.23
CA ASP A 30 -35.71 15.99 -3.56
C ASP A 30 -34.42 16.82 -3.69
N LEU A 31 -33.33 16.11 -4.00
CA LEU A 31 -31.97 16.63 -4.18
C LEU A 31 -31.88 17.56 -5.41
N SER A 32 -32.94 17.66 -6.22
CA SER A 32 -33.01 18.55 -7.38
C SER A 32 -32.89 20.04 -7.01
N ARG A 33 -33.26 20.42 -5.77
CA ARG A 33 -33.16 21.80 -5.27
C ARG A 33 -31.77 22.20 -4.74
N PHE A 34 -30.89 21.22 -4.49
CA PHE A 34 -29.52 21.47 -4.00
C PHE A 34 -28.46 21.38 -5.10
N ALA A 35 -28.85 21.04 -6.34
CA ALA A 35 -27.95 21.11 -7.48
C ALA A 35 -27.72 22.60 -7.85
N PRO A 36 -26.46 23.10 -7.85
CA PRO A 36 -26.17 24.46 -8.26
C PRO A 36 -26.66 24.70 -9.71
N PRO A 37 -27.20 25.89 -10.02
CA PRO A 37 -27.70 26.19 -11.36
C PRO A 37 -26.57 26.03 -12.38
N GLY A 38 -26.74 25.13 -13.35
CA GLY A 38 -25.74 24.84 -14.39
C GLY A 38 -25.33 23.38 -14.52
N ILE A 39 -25.71 22.49 -13.60
CA ILE A 39 -25.56 21.04 -13.80
C ILE A 39 -26.71 20.57 -14.71
N VAL A 40 -26.47 20.63 -16.01
CA VAL A 40 -27.35 19.97 -17.00
C VAL A 40 -27.22 18.47 -16.78
N LYS A 41 -28.35 17.79 -16.61
CA LYS A 41 -28.35 16.32 -16.46
C LYS A 41 -27.76 15.72 -17.74
N TYR A 42 -26.79 14.81 -17.59
CA TYR A 42 -26.19 14.14 -18.75
C TYR A 42 -27.24 13.44 -19.63
N GLU A 43 -28.35 12.99 -19.02
CA GLU A 43 -29.51 12.43 -19.72
C GLU A 43 -30.16 13.41 -20.70
N GLU A 44 -30.21 14.70 -20.39
CA GLU A 44 -30.79 15.74 -21.25
C GLU A 44 -29.87 16.10 -22.43
N ILE A 45 -28.56 15.88 -22.30
CA ILE A 45 -27.56 16.12 -23.37
C ILE A 45 -27.39 14.89 -24.28
N ALA A 46 -27.61 13.70 -23.72
CA ALA A 46 -27.33 12.43 -24.38
C ALA A 46 -28.58 11.70 -24.90
N GLY A 47 -29.79 12.10 -24.49
CA GLY A 47 -31.03 11.34 -24.69
C GLY A 47 -31.29 10.86 -26.12
N ASP A 48 -31.10 11.73 -27.12
CA ASP A 48 -31.43 11.42 -28.53
C ASP A 48 -30.18 11.25 -29.43
N LYS A 49 -28.97 11.24 -28.85
CA LYS A 49 -27.75 11.16 -29.67
C LYS A 49 -27.51 9.70 -30.09
N PRO A 50 -27.38 9.41 -31.40
CA PRO A 50 -27.07 8.05 -31.85
C PRO A 50 -25.71 7.62 -31.30
N GLN A 51 -25.61 6.34 -30.92
CA GLN A 51 -24.36 5.76 -30.44
C GLN A 51 -23.25 5.97 -31.49
N ASN A 52 -22.06 6.37 -31.05
CA ASN A 52 -20.92 6.56 -31.94
C ASN A 52 -20.63 5.24 -32.71
N PRO A 53 -20.61 5.27 -34.05
CA PRO A 53 -20.48 4.06 -34.88
C PRO A 53 -19.17 3.30 -34.62
N ASP A 54 -18.07 3.99 -34.33
CA ASP A 54 -16.76 3.36 -34.05
C ASP A 54 -16.79 2.58 -32.73
N VAL A 55 -17.48 3.13 -31.73
CA VAL A 55 -17.67 2.47 -30.44
C VAL A 55 -18.59 1.27 -30.59
N ALA A 56 -19.67 1.39 -31.37
CA ALA A 56 -20.58 0.29 -31.66
C ALA A 56 -19.87 -0.87 -32.40
N ALA A 57 -19.03 -0.55 -33.39
CA ALA A 57 -18.23 -1.53 -34.13
C ALA A 57 -17.26 -2.28 -33.20
N ARG A 58 -16.53 -1.56 -32.33
CA ARG A 58 -15.62 -2.17 -31.34
C ARG A 58 -16.34 -3.03 -30.30
N ILE A 59 -17.57 -2.68 -29.92
CA ILE A 59 -18.39 -3.52 -29.04
C ILE A 59 -18.85 -4.79 -29.76
N ALA A 60 -19.25 -4.68 -31.03
CA ALA A 60 -19.66 -5.83 -31.83
C ALA A 60 -18.50 -6.81 -32.08
N GLU A 61 -17.31 -6.28 -32.40
CA GLU A 61 -16.08 -7.05 -32.55
C GLU A 61 -15.72 -7.80 -31.26
N ARG A 62 -15.68 -7.10 -30.11
CA ARG A 62 -15.37 -7.77 -28.83
C ARG A 62 -16.41 -8.80 -28.40
N ARG A 63 -17.69 -8.59 -28.72
CA ARG A 63 -18.73 -9.61 -28.48
C ARG A 63 -18.58 -10.83 -29.39
N ALA A 64 -18.09 -10.65 -30.61
CA ALA A 64 -17.81 -11.76 -31.52
C ALA A 64 -16.55 -12.53 -31.11
N GLU A 65 -15.51 -11.84 -30.64
CA GLU A 65 -14.23 -12.44 -30.23
C GLU A 65 -14.28 -13.14 -28.86
N GLN A 66 -14.92 -12.54 -27.87
CA GLN A 66 -14.94 -13.09 -26.50
C GLN A 66 -15.94 -14.25 -26.36
N GLY A 67 -16.68 -14.56 -27.43
CA GLY A 67 -17.90 -15.35 -27.36
C GLY A 67 -18.93 -14.65 -26.48
N GLY A 68 -20.20 -14.74 -26.82
CA GLY A 68 -21.27 -14.42 -25.87
C GLY A 68 -21.32 -15.45 -24.74
N GLY A 69 -20.21 -15.72 -24.07
CA GLY A 69 -20.15 -16.57 -22.90
C GLY A 69 -21.10 -16.00 -21.85
N GLU A 70 -22.02 -16.83 -21.38
CA GLU A 70 -22.90 -16.49 -20.28
C GLU A 70 -22.01 -16.08 -19.10
N PHE A 71 -22.18 -14.84 -18.63
CA PHE A 71 -21.43 -14.37 -17.46
C PHE A 71 -21.71 -15.36 -16.32
N PRO A 72 -20.68 -15.91 -15.64
CA PRO A 72 -20.92 -16.91 -14.61
C PRO A 72 -21.91 -16.36 -13.59
N ASP A 73 -22.97 -17.12 -13.34
CA ASP A 73 -24.00 -16.73 -12.38
C ASP A 73 -23.39 -16.76 -10.98
N LEU A 74 -22.96 -15.58 -10.50
CA LEU A 74 -22.31 -15.41 -9.20
C LEU A 74 -23.27 -15.66 -8.03
N SER A 75 -24.58 -15.81 -8.28
CA SER A 75 -25.54 -16.24 -7.25
C SER A 75 -25.47 -17.74 -6.98
N LYS A 76 -24.89 -18.52 -7.90
CA LYS A 76 -24.61 -19.94 -7.70
C LYS A 76 -23.24 -20.09 -7.05
N THR A 77 -23.24 -20.34 -5.75
CA THR A 77 -22.03 -20.76 -5.04
C THR A 77 -21.56 -22.09 -5.63
N PRO A 78 -20.29 -22.22 -6.06
CA PRO A 78 -19.77 -23.47 -6.59
C PRO A 78 -20.04 -24.62 -5.61
N GLY A 79 -20.49 -25.73 -6.17
CA GLY A 79 -20.84 -26.94 -5.43
C GLY A 79 -19.62 -27.57 -4.77
N LYS A 80 -19.84 -28.67 -4.06
CA LYS A 80 -18.74 -29.46 -3.49
C LYS A 80 -17.94 -30.15 -4.61
N GLU A 81 -18.61 -30.35 -5.74
CA GLU A 81 -18.14 -30.96 -6.99
C GLU A 81 -17.23 -30.04 -7.80
N ASP A 82 -17.40 -28.72 -7.65
CA ASP A 82 -16.56 -27.69 -8.29
C ASP A 82 -15.28 -27.40 -7.50
N ARG A 83 -15.11 -28.05 -6.34
CA ARG A 83 -13.90 -27.87 -5.52
C ARG A 83 -12.77 -28.72 -6.09
N PRO A 84 -11.56 -28.15 -6.22
CA PRO A 84 -10.40 -28.95 -6.56
C PRO A 84 -10.20 -30.04 -5.51
N GLU A 85 -9.76 -31.22 -5.96
CA GLU A 85 -9.44 -32.32 -5.07
C GLU A 85 -8.38 -31.86 -4.05
N LYS A 86 -8.62 -32.17 -2.78
CA LYS A 86 -7.65 -31.84 -1.74
C LYS A 86 -6.41 -32.70 -1.95
N PRO A 87 -5.20 -32.11 -2.02
CA PRO A 87 -3.98 -32.88 -2.15
C PRO A 87 -3.84 -33.86 -0.97
N SER A 88 -3.21 -34.99 -1.24
CA SER A 88 -2.95 -35.99 -0.20
C SER A 88 -2.05 -35.41 0.90
N PRO A 89 -2.18 -35.84 2.17
CA PRO A 89 -1.30 -35.38 3.24
C PRO A 89 0.19 -35.54 2.90
N LYS A 90 0.55 -36.66 2.24
CA LYS A 90 1.92 -36.92 1.79
C LYS A 90 2.43 -35.87 0.80
N THR A 91 1.61 -35.47 -0.17
CA THR A 91 1.96 -34.41 -1.14
C THR A 91 2.16 -33.07 -0.43
N VAL A 92 1.36 -32.77 0.58
CA VAL A 92 1.51 -31.54 1.37
C VAL A 92 2.80 -31.58 2.19
N GLU A 93 3.14 -32.72 2.78
CA GLU A 93 4.41 -32.89 3.51
C GLU A 93 5.63 -32.70 2.61
N GLU A 94 5.64 -33.32 1.42
CA GLU A 94 6.71 -33.16 0.43
C GLU A 94 6.87 -31.69 0.00
N GLN A 95 5.75 -30.99 -0.25
CA GLN A 95 5.77 -29.56 -0.57
C GLN A 95 6.29 -28.70 0.59
N MET A 96 5.96 -29.05 1.82
CA MET A 96 6.42 -28.32 3.01
C MET A 96 7.92 -28.53 3.25
N GLU A 97 8.43 -29.74 2.99
CA GLU A 97 9.86 -30.04 3.06
C GLU A 97 10.65 -29.23 2.01
N GLU A 98 10.15 -29.20 0.77
CA GLU A 98 10.74 -28.39 -0.31
C GLU A 98 10.77 -26.90 0.05
N LEU A 99 9.65 -26.35 0.52
CA LEU A 99 9.57 -24.94 0.93
C LEU A 99 10.49 -24.62 2.09
N THR A 100 10.68 -25.56 3.03
CA THR A 100 11.60 -25.40 4.16
C THR A 100 13.04 -25.33 3.67
N GLY A 101 13.45 -26.24 2.77
CA GLY A 101 14.79 -26.21 2.18
C GLY A 101 15.07 -24.95 1.37
N LEU A 102 14.09 -24.45 0.62
CA LEU A 102 14.22 -23.18 -0.11
C LEU A 102 14.35 -21.99 0.85
N ARG A 103 13.59 -21.99 1.95
CA ARG A 103 13.69 -20.96 2.99
C ARG A 103 15.07 -20.95 3.62
N GLU A 104 15.61 -22.10 3.99
CA GLU A 104 16.94 -22.21 4.60
C GLU A 104 18.02 -21.67 3.67
N ARG A 105 17.98 -22.02 2.38
CA ARG A 105 18.90 -21.45 1.38
C ARG A 105 18.77 -19.93 1.27
N LEU A 106 17.54 -19.41 1.23
CA LEU A 106 17.31 -17.97 1.16
C LEU A 106 17.85 -17.26 2.40
N ASP A 107 17.64 -17.84 3.59
CA ASP A 107 18.14 -17.27 4.84
C ASP A 107 19.68 -17.20 4.85
N GLU A 108 20.37 -18.21 4.29
CA GLU A 108 21.83 -18.22 4.10
C GLU A 108 22.30 -17.14 3.12
N GLU A 109 21.68 -17.04 1.94
CA GLU A 109 22.01 -16.03 0.92
C GLU A 109 21.82 -14.61 1.45
N VAL A 110 20.71 -14.36 2.15
CA VAL A 110 20.42 -13.06 2.74
C VAL A 110 21.40 -12.72 3.87
N ALA A 111 21.81 -13.71 4.69
CA ALA A 111 22.82 -13.49 5.72
C ALA A 111 24.18 -13.11 5.10
N ALA A 112 24.57 -13.76 4.01
CA ALA A 112 25.79 -13.42 3.28
C ALA A 112 25.73 -12.01 2.66
N ASP A 113 24.61 -11.66 2.03
CA ASP A 113 24.40 -10.33 1.43
C ASP A 113 24.42 -9.20 2.46
N ARG A 114 23.79 -9.41 3.62
CA ARG A 114 23.87 -8.46 4.75
C ARG A 114 25.30 -8.29 5.24
N ALA A 115 26.03 -9.38 5.42
CA ALA A 115 27.43 -9.31 5.86
C ALA A 115 28.33 -8.59 4.84
N ALA A 116 28.10 -8.80 3.54
CA ALA A 116 28.81 -8.07 2.50
C ALA A 116 28.49 -6.57 2.52
N SER A 117 27.20 -6.23 2.60
CA SER A 117 26.74 -4.83 2.67
C SER A 117 27.27 -4.09 3.91
N GLU A 118 27.30 -4.77 5.07
CA GLU A 118 27.87 -4.21 6.30
C GLU A 118 29.38 -3.98 6.17
N ALA A 119 30.11 -4.89 5.52
CA ALA A 119 31.54 -4.72 5.27
C ALA A 119 31.84 -3.54 4.34
N GLU A 120 31.09 -3.40 3.23
CA GLU A 120 31.22 -2.26 2.31
C GLU A 120 30.95 -0.94 3.02
N LEU A 121 29.87 -0.87 3.82
CA LEU A 121 29.52 0.33 4.58
C LEU A 121 30.59 0.69 5.62
N ALA A 122 31.17 -0.30 6.30
CA ALA A 122 32.21 -0.07 7.29
C ALA A 122 33.46 0.55 6.66
N ASP A 123 33.90 0.02 5.52
CA ASP A 123 35.07 0.52 4.80
C ASP A 123 34.87 1.97 4.32
N ASP A 124 33.70 2.27 3.75
CA ASP A 124 33.36 3.62 3.28
C ASP A 124 33.31 4.63 4.44
N LEU A 125 32.63 4.29 5.55
CA LEU A 125 32.53 5.16 6.72
C LEU A 125 33.88 5.42 7.38
N HIS A 126 34.77 4.42 7.40
CA HIS A 126 36.12 4.60 7.92
C HIS A 126 36.94 5.55 7.04
N ALA A 127 36.90 5.38 5.72
CA ALA A 127 37.59 6.26 4.78
C ALA A 127 37.08 7.72 4.87
N GLU A 128 35.77 7.92 4.88
CA GLU A 128 35.17 9.24 5.06
C GLU A 128 35.49 9.86 6.42
N GLY A 129 35.48 9.06 7.48
CA GLY A 129 35.82 9.47 8.83
C GLY A 129 37.26 9.96 8.95
N ASP A 130 38.21 9.26 8.33
CA ASP A 130 39.62 9.67 8.33
C ASP A 130 39.86 10.92 7.49
N ALA A 131 39.22 11.03 6.32
CA ALA A 131 39.25 12.25 5.51
C ALA A 131 38.68 13.46 6.28
N LEU A 132 37.59 13.27 7.04
CA LEU A 132 37.03 14.32 7.88
C LEU A 132 37.99 14.73 9.00
N LYS A 133 38.60 13.77 9.71
CA LYS A 133 39.59 14.06 10.76
C LYS A 133 40.76 14.88 10.22
N GLU A 134 41.26 14.56 9.03
CA GLU A 134 42.36 15.29 8.41
C GLU A 134 41.98 16.73 8.06
N ARG A 135 40.77 16.96 7.54
CA ARG A 135 40.26 18.32 7.30
C ARG A 135 40.17 19.13 8.59
N VAL A 136 39.57 18.54 9.64
CA VAL A 136 39.45 19.20 10.96
C VAL A 136 40.83 19.50 11.54
N ALA A 137 41.79 18.59 11.41
CA ALA A 137 43.16 18.81 11.85
C ALA A 137 43.81 20.00 11.12
N ARG A 138 43.67 20.07 9.78
CA ARG A 138 44.17 21.20 8.98
C ARG A 138 43.52 22.53 9.37
N ASP A 139 42.20 22.56 9.50
CA ASP A 139 41.46 23.77 9.90
C ASP A 139 41.86 24.22 11.31
N SER A 140 42.04 23.27 12.23
CA SER A 140 42.48 23.57 13.60
C SER A 140 43.90 24.14 13.64
N ALA A 141 44.80 23.64 12.79
CA ALA A 141 46.16 24.14 12.66
C ALA A 141 46.17 25.56 12.04
N ALA A 142 45.39 25.78 10.98
CA ALA A 142 45.23 27.09 10.37
C ALA A 142 44.67 28.13 11.36
N ALA A 143 43.62 27.77 12.11
CA ALA A 143 43.06 28.63 13.14
C ALA A 143 44.02 28.88 14.31
N ALA A 144 44.89 27.92 14.65
CA ALA A 144 45.95 28.12 15.63
C ALA A 144 47.02 29.10 15.11
N GLN A 145 47.39 29.01 13.83
CA GLN A 145 48.34 29.93 13.20
C GLN A 145 47.76 31.35 13.08
N GLU A 146 46.53 31.50 12.59
CA GLU A 146 45.86 32.81 12.52
C GLU A 146 45.79 33.50 13.89
N ARG A 147 45.55 32.73 14.96
CA ARG A 147 45.58 33.26 16.34
C ARG A 147 46.97 33.71 16.77
N ARG A 148 48.04 33.03 16.33
CA ARG A 148 49.42 33.46 16.61
C ARG A 148 49.74 34.74 15.84
N ASP A 149 49.44 34.77 14.56
CA ASP A 149 49.71 35.92 13.68
C ASP A 149 48.96 37.19 14.15
N LYS A 150 47.75 37.03 14.71
CA LYS A 150 46.97 38.14 15.30
C LYS A 150 47.50 38.63 16.66
N LEU A 151 48.25 37.80 17.38
CA LEU A 151 48.82 38.15 18.69
C LEU A 151 50.25 38.72 18.56
N GLU A 152 50.89 38.54 17.41
CA GLU A 152 52.17 39.19 17.12
C GLU A 152 51.92 40.67 16.76
N PRO A 153 52.50 41.63 17.50
CA PRO A 153 52.45 43.03 17.08
C PRO A 153 53.19 43.18 15.75
N PRO A 154 52.77 44.09 14.85
CA PRO A 154 53.50 44.32 13.61
C PRO A 154 54.95 44.64 13.96
N SER A 155 55.89 43.84 13.43
CA SER A 155 57.31 44.13 13.62
C SER A 155 57.56 45.51 13.01
N GLU A 156 57.86 46.49 13.84
CA GLU A 156 58.33 47.79 13.38
C GLU A 156 59.65 47.55 12.65
N ALA A 157 59.57 47.57 11.31
CA ALA A 157 60.74 47.57 10.46
C ALA A 157 61.48 48.89 10.68
N GLN A 158 62.69 48.78 11.23
CA GLN A 158 63.70 49.84 11.29
C GLN A 158 64.19 50.21 9.90
#